data_AF-A0A1W9ZDA5-F1
#
_entry.id   AF-A0A1W9ZDA5-F1
#
_cell.length_a   1.000
_cell.length_b   1.000
_cell.length_c   1.000
_cell.angle_alpha   90.00
_cell.angle_beta   90.00
_cell.angle_gamma   90.00
#
_symmetry.space_group_name_H-M   'P 1'
#
loop_
_entity.id
_entity.type
_entity.pdbx_description
1 polymer ?
#
loop_
_entity_poly.entity_id
_entity_poly.type
_entity_poly.pdbx_seq_one_letter_code
_entity_poly.pdbx_strand_id
1 'polypeptide(L)'
;MTLAVWHYVTSAPLTYGWLLVLMVTTIIQAHLTGRELHSVLLHRSTNIHELGRDPLDVLFASLLWIDGKNFEPYLLLFTLFLAPAEHWLGQLRWLTVGLSSHILATYISEGVLYFAIEEHDASQRLVHARDIGVSYFLVGVMAVLTYHIARPWRWGYLGVLFVIFGFPLITMGNELNFTAIGHFTSILIGLCFYPLTRTRSKGSRQLSPARLRAIARRRVPPATPG
;
A
#
# COMPACT_ATOMS: atom_id res chain seq x y z
N MET A 1 -14.99 -23.17 10.05
CA MET A 1 -14.43 -21.81 9.79
C MET A 1 -13.06 -21.85 9.13
N THR A 2 -12.19 -22.81 9.47
CA THR A 2 -10.83 -22.99 8.90
C THR A 2 -10.78 -23.07 7.38
N LEU A 3 -11.66 -23.86 6.74
CA LEU A 3 -11.71 -23.98 5.27
C LEU A 3 -12.04 -22.67 4.54
N ALA A 4 -12.90 -21.83 5.13
CA ALA A 4 -13.28 -20.54 4.54
C ALA A 4 -12.17 -19.49 4.66
N VAL A 5 -11.44 -19.50 5.78
CA VAL A 5 -10.25 -18.66 5.97
C VAL A 5 -9.14 -19.11 5.02
N TRP A 6 -8.89 -20.42 4.94
CA TRP A 6 -7.91 -20.99 4.02
C TRP A 6 -8.17 -20.60 2.57
N HIS A 7 -9.41 -20.78 2.09
CA HIS A 7 -9.79 -20.39 0.73
C HIS A 7 -9.64 -18.88 0.49
N TYR A 8 -9.96 -18.04 1.48
CA TYR A 8 -9.79 -16.60 1.38
C TYR A 8 -8.31 -16.20 1.23
N VAL A 9 -7.43 -16.87 1.98
CA VAL A 9 -5.98 -16.67 1.91
C VAL A 9 -5.42 -17.17 0.57
N THR A 10 -5.76 -18.38 0.16
CA THR A 10 -5.23 -18.98 -1.09
C THR A 10 -5.75 -18.31 -2.35
N SER A 11 -6.85 -17.56 -2.28
CA SER A 11 -7.38 -16.80 -3.42
C SER A 11 -6.76 -15.40 -3.60
N ALA A 12 -5.93 -14.92 -2.66
CA ALA A 12 -5.12 -13.69 -2.79
C ALA A 12 -3.61 -14.00 -2.63
N PRO A 13 -3.03 -14.85 -3.49
CA PRO A 13 -1.66 -15.32 -3.31
C PRO A 13 -0.61 -14.20 -3.40
N LEU A 14 -0.85 -13.13 -4.18
CA LEU A 14 0.13 -12.03 -4.26
C LEU A 14 0.14 -11.20 -2.98
N THR A 15 -1.03 -10.87 -2.44
CA THR A 15 -1.13 -10.11 -1.19
C THR A 15 -0.46 -10.84 -0.03
N TYR A 16 -0.79 -12.12 0.17
CA TYR A 16 -0.22 -12.89 1.28
C TYR A 16 1.21 -13.36 1.02
N GLY A 17 1.59 -13.63 -0.23
CA GLY A 17 2.97 -13.89 -0.60
C GLY A 17 3.86 -12.68 -0.34
N TRP A 18 3.39 -11.48 -0.69
CA TRP A 18 4.10 -10.24 -0.40
C TRP A 18 4.19 -9.98 1.11
N LEU A 19 3.09 -10.17 1.85
CA LEU A 19 3.08 -10.04 3.29
C LEU A 19 4.05 -11.02 3.97
N LEU A 20 4.15 -12.26 3.47
CA LEU A 20 5.13 -13.25 3.94
C LEU A 20 6.57 -12.75 3.72
N VAL A 21 6.86 -12.18 2.54
CA VAL A 21 8.17 -11.60 2.25
C VAL A 21 8.48 -10.45 3.22
N LEU A 22 7.52 -9.54 3.45
CA LEU A 22 7.68 -8.45 4.43
C LEU A 22 7.91 -8.96 5.86
N MET A 23 7.22 -10.04 6.25
CA MET A 23 7.42 -10.66 7.55
C MET A 23 8.84 -11.24 7.67
N VAL A 24 9.30 -11.97 6.66
CA VAL A 24 10.66 -12.53 6.63
C VAL A 24 11.72 -11.44 6.68
N THR A 25 11.58 -10.37 5.89
CA THR A 25 12.53 -9.25 5.91
C THR A 25 12.49 -8.50 7.24
N THR A 26 11.33 -8.37 7.88
CA THR A 26 11.19 -7.80 9.23
C THR A 26 11.88 -8.67 10.29
N ILE A 27 11.71 -9.99 10.24
CA ILE A 27 12.36 -10.94 11.15
C ILE A 27 13.88 -10.88 10.98
N ILE A 28 14.37 -10.89 9.73
CA ILE A 28 15.80 -10.73 9.43
C ILE A 28 16.34 -9.42 10.02
N GLN A 29 15.61 -8.31 9.85
CA GLN A 29 15.96 -7.02 10.46
C GLN A 29 16.02 -7.07 11.99
N ALA A 30 15.04 -7.71 12.62
CA ALA A 30 14.96 -7.80 14.08
C ALA A 30 16.09 -8.67 14.68
N HIS A 31 16.55 -9.69 13.94
CA HIS A 31 17.66 -10.56 14.37
C HIS A 31 19.04 -10.02 13.99
N LEU A 32 19.15 -9.08 13.06
CA LEU A 32 20.39 -8.40 12.70
C LEU A 32 20.72 -7.28 13.71
N THR A 33 21.07 -7.65 14.93
CA THR A 33 21.58 -6.72 15.94
C THR A 33 23.10 -6.53 15.86
N GLY A 34 23.52 -5.40 15.28
CA GLY A 34 24.66 -4.61 15.77
C GLY A 34 26.06 -4.85 15.17
N ARG A 35 26.56 -6.08 14.96
CA ARG A 35 27.99 -6.28 14.59
C ARG A 35 28.28 -6.71 13.15
N GLU A 36 27.34 -7.36 12.46
CA GLU A 36 27.52 -7.79 11.06
C GLU A 36 27.01 -6.76 10.03
N LEU A 37 26.21 -5.80 10.49
CA LEU A 37 25.67 -4.74 9.66
C LEU A 37 26.77 -3.83 9.09
N HIS A 38 27.92 -3.70 9.78
CA HIS A 38 29.03 -2.89 9.29
C HIS A 38 29.80 -3.58 8.14
N SER A 39 29.96 -4.91 8.13
CA SER A 39 30.66 -5.60 7.03
C SER A 39 29.80 -5.73 5.78
N VAL A 40 28.49 -5.91 5.93
CA VAL A 40 27.54 -5.99 4.80
C VAL A 40 27.17 -4.60 4.25
N LEU A 41 27.09 -3.56 5.09
CA LEU A 41 26.95 -2.17 4.60
C LEU A 41 28.25 -1.62 4.00
N LEU A 42 29.44 -2.02 4.48
CA LEU A 42 30.71 -1.62 3.84
C LEU A 42 30.95 -2.33 2.50
N HIS A 43 30.41 -3.55 2.27
CA HIS A 43 30.42 -4.15 0.93
C HIS A 43 29.31 -3.62 0.01
N ARG A 44 28.31 -2.91 0.55
CA ARG A 44 27.29 -2.18 -0.21
C ARG A 44 27.52 -0.67 -0.25
N SER A 45 28.68 -0.16 0.19
CA SER A 45 29.02 1.26 0.04
C SER A 45 29.25 1.68 -1.42
N THR A 46 29.17 0.73 -2.35
CA THR A 46 29.00 0.97 -3.80
C THR A 46 27.60 1.45 -4.18
N ASN A 47 26.61 1.44 -3.29
CA ASN A 47 25.22 1.77 -3.63
C ASN A 47 24.98 3.28 -3.84
N ILE A 48 25.85 4.16 -3.32
CA ILE A 48 25.80 5.59 -3.67
C ILE A 48 26.34 5.82 -5.10
N HIS A 49 27.12 4.88 -5.64
CA HIS A 49 27.55 4.86 -7.05
C HIS A 49 26.57 4.11 -7.96
N GLU A 50 25.59 3.38 -7.40
CA GLU A 50 24.53 2.68 -8.15
C GLU A 50 23.16 3.39 -8.11
N LEU A 51 23.00 4.45 -7.33
CA LEU A 51 21.80 5.29 -7.35
C LEU A 51 21.54 5.93 -8.74
N GLY A 52 22.58 6.01 -9.59
CA GLY A 52 22.48 6.45 -10.98
C GLY A 52 22.35 5.33 -12.02
N ARG A 53 22.42 4.04 -11.64
CA ARG A 53 22.53 2.92 -12.59
C ARG A 53 21.24 2.13 -12.77
N ASP A 54 20.48 1.86 -11.70
CA ASP A 54 19.23 1.08 -11.77
C ASP A 54 18.13 1.58 -10.80
N PRO A 55 17.37 2.64 -11.15
CA PRO A 55 16.30 3.19 -10.29
C PRO A 55 15.17 2.19 -10.01
N LEU A 56 14.99 1.18 -10.87
CA LEU A 56 13.98 0.14 -10.69
C LEU A 56 14.30 -0.77 -9.49
N ASP A 57 15.57 -1.12 -9.28
CA ASP A 57 15.96 -2.00 -8.18
C ASP A 57 15.71 -1.35 -6.81
N VAL A 58 15.92 -0.03 -6.71
CA VAL A 58 15.61 0.73 -5.50
C VAL A 58 14.10 0.79 -5.24
N LEU A 59 13.29 0.96 -6.29
CA LEU A 59 11.83 0.97 -6.20
C LEU A 59 11.26 -0.40 -5.83
N PHE A 60 11.82 -1.49 -6.33
CA PHE A 60 11.43 -2.83 -5.93
C PHE A 60 11.93 -3.16 -4.52
N ALA A 61 13.14 -2.73 -4.15
CA ALA A 61 13.65 -2.88 -2.81
C ALA A 61 12.78 -2.18 -1.76
N SER A 62 12.22 -1.00 -2.05
CA SER A 62 11.30 -0.29 -1.13
C SER A 62 9.91 -0.93 -1.00
N LEU A 63 9.55 -1.86 -1.89
CA LEU A 63 8.37 -2.71 -1.71
C LEU A 63 8.67 -3.91 -0.79
N LEU A 64 9.92 -4.30 -0.61
CA LEU A 64 10.29 -5.52 0.12
C LEU A 64 10.70 -5.27 1.58
N TRP A 65 10.79 -4.00 1.97
CA TRP A 65 11.24 -3.60 3.30
C TRP A 65 10.21 -2.69 3.95
N ILE A 66 9.98 -2.91 5.24
CA ILE A 66 9.20 -2.03 6.11
C ILE A 66 9.99 -1.77 7.38
N ASP A 67 9.67 -0.66 8.03
CA ASP A 67 10.26 -0.25 9.29
C ASP A 67 9.82 -1.27 10.35
N GLY A 68 10.76 -2.11 10.79
CA GLY A 68 10.49 -3.37 11.51
C GLY A 68 9.83 -3.24 12.89
N LYS A 69 9.29 -2.07 13.22
CA LYS A 69 8.69 -1.76 14.53
C LYS A 69 7.23 -2.22 14.64
N ASN A 70 6.44 -2.20 13.57
CA ASN A 70 4.99 -2.46 13.64
C ASN A 70 4.47 -3.23 12.40
N PHE A 71 4.49 -4.56 12.44
CA PHE A 71 3.96 -5.41 11.35
C PHE A 71 2.42 -5.54 11.38
N GLU A 72 1.80 -5.45 12.56
CA GLU A 72 0.35 -5.71 12.71
C GLU A 72 -0.55 -4.76 11.88
N PRO A 73 -0.26 -3.45 11.76
CA PRO A 73 -1.02 -2.56 10.90
C PRO A 73 -0.98 -3.00 9.42
N TYR A 74 0.17 -3.46 8.92
CA TYR A 74 0.29 -3.94 7.55
C TYR A 74 -0.52 -5.22 7.34
N LEU A 75 -0.48 -6.16 8.29
CA LEU A 75 -1.33 -7.35 8.25
C LEU A 75 -2.81 -6.98 8.15
N LEU A 76 -3.28 -6.07 9.00
CA LEU A 76 -4.67 -5.61 8.99
C LEU A 76 -5.04 -4.95 7.65
N LEU A 77 -4.22 -4.02 7.16
CA LEU A 77 -4.49 -3.25 5.95
C LEU A 77 -4.42 -4.13 4.69
N PHE A 78 -3.48 -5.06 4.63
CA PHE A 78 -3.35 -6.01 3.52
C PHE A 78 -4.58 -6.92 3.45
N THR A 79 -4.99 -7.48 4.58
CA THR A 79 -6.19 -8.34 4.64
C THR A 79 -7.47 -7.56 4.39
N LEU A 80 -7.58 -6.30 4.85
CA LEU A 80 -8.81 -5.52 4.74
C LEU A 80 -8.98 -4.84 3.37
N PHE A 81 -7.89 -4.48 2.70
CA PHE A 81 -7.94 -3.70 1.44
C PHE A 81 -7.31 -4.43 0.26
N LEU A 82 -6.09 -4.95 0.39
CA LEU A 82 -5.38 -5.55 -0.74
C LEU A 82 -5.96 -6.90 -1.14
N ALA A 83 -6.26 -7.77 -0.18
CA ALA A 83 -6.83 -9.08 -0.49
C ALA A 83 -8.21 -8.95 -1.19
N PRO A 84 -9.17 -8.11 -0.71
CA PRO A 84 -10.42 -7.86 -1.44
C PRO A 84 -10.20 -7.23 -2.82
N ALA A 85 -9.22 -6.32 -2.94
CA ALA A 85 -8.88 -5.71 -4.21
C ALA A 85 -8.30 -6.73 -5.21
N GLU A 86 -7.42 -7.63 -4.77
CA GLU A 86 -6.85 -8.72 -5.58
C GLU A 86 -7.95 -9.69 -6.02
N HIS A 87 -8.85 -10.09 -5.12
CA HIS A 87 -10.00 -10.95 -5.43
C HIS A 87 -10.91 -10.32 -6.49
N TRP A 88 -11.11 -9.00 -6.39
CA TRP A 88 -12.01 -8.27 -7.28
C TRP A 88 -11.38 -7.92 -8.63
N LEU A 89 -10.20 -7.30 -8.64
CA LEU A 89 -9.50 -6.87 -9.85
C LEU A 89 -8.83 -8.04 -10.58
N GLY A 90 -8.42 -9.06 -9.84
CA GLY A 90 -7.45 -10.05 -10.29
C GLY A 90 -6.02 -9.54 -10.12
N GLN A 91 -5.09 -10.49 -10.05
CA GLN A 91 -3.67 -10.29 -9.78
C GLN A 91 -3.00 -9.24 -10.67
N LEU A 92 -3.14 -9.37 -11.99
CA LEU A 92 -2.44 -8.50 -12.94
C LEU A 92 -2.86 -7.03 -12.81
N ARG A 93 -4.18 -6.76 -12.72
CA ARG A 93 -4.70 -5.39 -12.60
C ARG A 93 -4.38 -4.79 -11.24
N TRP A 94 -4.45 -5.59 -10.18
CA TRP A 94 -4.04 -5.20 -8.85
C TRP A 94 -2.55 -4.77 -8.82
N LEU A 95 -1.68 -5.58 -9.43
CA LEU A 95 -0.25 -5.28 -9.61
C LEU A 95 -0.05 -3.99 -10.42
N THR A 96 -0.73 -3.84 -11.55
CA THR A 96 -0.61 -2.63 -12.38
C THR A 96 -0.99 -1.38 -11.60
N VAL A 97 -2.14 -1.39 -10.92
CA VAL A 97 -2.61 -0.25 -10.12
C VAL A 97 -1.59 0.09 -9.04
N GLY A 98 -1.18 -0.89 -8.25
CA GLY A 98 -0.31 -0.65 -7.11
C GLY A 98 1.11 -0.25 -7.52
N LEU A 99 1.70 -0.92 -8.52
CA LEU A 99 3.03 -0.56 -9.04
C LEU A 99 3.02 0.81 -9.71
N SER A 100 2.03 1.12 -10.53
CA SER A 100 1.92 2.47 -11.11
C SER A 100 1.74 3.54 -10.04
N SER A 101 0.94 3.27 -9.00
CA SER A 101 0.75 4.19 -7.88
C SER A 101 2.05 4.40 -7.10
N HIS A 102 2.81 3.34 -6.84
CA HIS A 102 4.12 3.39 -6.19
C HIS A 102 5.13 4.20 -7.01
N ILE A 103 5.35 3.79 -8.26
CA ILE A 103 6.39 4.36 -9.13
C ILE A 103 6.11 5.84 -9.41
N LEU A 104 4.89 6.17 -9.86
CA LEU A 104 4.55 7.56 -10.21
C LEU A 104 4.49 8.46 -8.98
N ALA A 105 3.96 7.99 -7.85
CA ALA A 105 3.96 8.79 -6.63
C ALA A 105 5.38 9.04 -6.13
N THR A 106 6.27 8.05 -6.22
CA THR A 106 7.69 8.23 -5.88
C THR A 106 8.31 9.32 -6.75
N TYR A 107 8.22 9.20 -8.08
CA TYR A 107 8.78 10.22 -8.99
C TYR A 107 8.20 11.62 -8.77
N ILE A 108 6.90 11.73 -8.51
CA ILE A 108 6.26 13.03 -8.26
C ILE A 108 6.72 13.59 -6.91
N SER A 109 6.72 12.79 -5.84
CA SER A 109 7.14 13.25 -4.51
C SER A 109 8.62 13.65 -4.44
N GLU A 110 9.50 12.84 -5.05
CA GLU A 110 10.93 13.11 -5.13
C GLU A 110 11.23 14.28 -6.07
N GLY A 111 10.49 14.39 -7.19
CA GLY A 111 10.62 15.52 -8.11
C GLY A 111 10.26 16.85 -7.45
N VAL A 112 9.14 16.91 -6.72
CA VAL A 112 8.74 18.11 -5.96
C VAL A 112 9.77 18.44 -4.87
N LEU A 113 10.29 17.43 -4.18
CA LEU A 113 11.36 17.62 -3.20
C LEU A 113 12.63 18.17 -3.84
N TYR A 114 13.05 17.61 -4.98
CA TYR A 114 14.22 18.07 -5.72
C TYR A 114 14.10 19.55 -6.10
N PHE A 115 12.96 19.94 -6.70
CA PHE A 115 12.70 21.36 -7.04
C PHE A 115 12.74 22.27 -5.81
N ALA A 116 12.16 21.84 -4.69
CA ALA A 116 12.16 22.64 -3.47
C ALA A 116 13.53 22.75 -2.79
N ILE A 117 14.37 21.71 -2.88
CA ILE A 117 15.76 21.73 -2.37
C ILE A 117 16.61 22.69 -3.20
N GLU A 118 16.46 22.65 -4.53
CA GLU A 118 17.19 23.54 -5.44
C GLU A 118 16.87 25.02 -5.18
N GLU A 119 15.68 25.31 -4.67
CA GLU A 119 15.25 26.68 -4.32
C GLU A 119 15.57 27.10 -2.87
N HIS A 120 15.87 26.16 -1.97
CA HIS A 120 15.97 26.43 -0.52
C HIS A 120 17.21 25.85 0.22
N ASP A 121 18.21 25.31 -0.48
CA ASP A 121 19.50 24.81 0.08
C ASP A 121 19.32 23.86 1.29
N ALA A 122 18.33 22.97 1.22
CA ALA A 122 17.91 22.11 2.32
C ALA A 122 18.49 20.68 2.23
N SER A 123 18.92 20.14 3.38
CA SER A 123 19.67 18.88 3.52
C SER A 123 18.97 17.64 2.95
N GLN A 124 19.73 16.80 2.24
CA GLN A 124 19.29 15.49 1.71
C GLN A 124 18.87 14.52 2.82
N ARG A 125 17.60 14.11 2.83
CA ARG A 125 17.06 13.06 3.72
C ARG A 125 16.70 11.80 2.93
N LEU A 126 17.72 11.06 2.48
CA LEU A 126 17.59 9.77 1.79
C LEU A 126 17.32 8.56 2.72
N VAL A 127 17.15 8.79 4.02
CA VAL A 127 17.07 7.70 5.02
C VAL A 127 15.66 7.08 5.14
N HIS A 128 14.62 7.67 4.56
CA HIS A 128 13.23 7.17 4.71
C HIS A 128 12.60 6.60 3.43
N ALA A 129 13.33 6.58 2.31
CA ALA A 129 12.82 6.04 1.03
C ALA A 129 12.42 4.55 1.09
N ARG A 130 12.93 3.81 2.08
CA ARG A 130 12.73 2.36 2.22
C ARG A 130 11.29 1.98 2.63
N ASP A 131 10.63 2.76 3.47
CA ASP A 131 9.33 2.37 4.07
C ASP A 131 8.11 2.96 3.36
N ILE A 132 8.37 3.82 2.37
CA ILE A 132 7.35 4.60 1.71
C ILE A 132 6.70 3.80 0.56
N GLY A 133 7.45 2.91 -0.10
CA GLY A 133 6.97 2.23 -1.30
C GLY A 133 5.75 1.32 -1.07
N VAL A 134 5.78 0.54 0.02
CA VAL A 134 4.63 -0.28 0.46
C VAL A 134 3.39 0.59 0.67
N SER A 135 3.56 1.78 1.26
CA SER A 135 2.45 2.66 1.60
C SER A 135 1.80 3.32 0.37
N TYR A 136 2.59 3.72 -0.63
CA TYR A 136 2.05 4.30 -1.88
C TYR A 136 1.27 3.27 -2.69
N PHE A 137 1.79 2.05 -2.78
CA PHE A 137 1.07 0.93 -3.37
C PHE A 137 -0.27 0.70 -2.66
N LEU A 138 -0.23 0.60 -1.33
CA LEU A 138 -1.40 0.36 -0.49
C LEU A 138 -2.48 1.43 -0.73
N VAL A 139 -2.10 2.71 -0.67
CA VAL A 139 -3.00 3.85 -0.82
C VAL A 139 -3.61 3.90 -2.23
N GLY A 140 -2.82 3.63 -3.28
CA GLY A 140 -3.33 3.58 -4.64
C GLY A 140 -4.37 2.46 -4.85
N VAL A 141 -4.14 1.29 -4.27
CA VAL A 141 -5.10 0.18 -4.31
C VAL A 141 -6.35 0.49 -3.49
N MET A 142 -6.22 1.10 -2.31
CA MET A 142 -7.36 1.59 -1.51
C MET A 142 -8.20 2.58 -2.32
N ALA A 143 -7.56 3.52 -3.03
CA ALA A 143 -8.24 4.47 -3.89
C ALA A 143 -9.04 3.80 -5.02
N VAL A 144 -8.47 2.79 -5.71
CA VAL A 144 -9.21 2.01 -6.71
C VAL A 144 -10.36 1.22 -6.10
N LEU A 145 -10.20 0.70 -4.88
CA LEU A 145 -11.25 -0.07 -4.21
C LEU A 145 -12.53 0.74 -3.97
N THR A 146 -12.42 2.08 -3.95
CA THR A 146 -13.56 3.01 -3.98
C THR A 146 -14.59 2.63 -5.07
N TYR A 147 -14.15 2.18 -6.24
CA TYR A 147 -15.04 1.78 -7.34
C TYR A 147 -15.79 0.47 -7.10
N HIS A 148 -15.35 -0.36 -6.15
CA HIS A 148 -16.01 -1.60 -5.75
C HIS A 148 -17.13 -1.40 -4.71
N ILE A 149 -17.14 -0.23 -4.05
CA ILE A 149 -18.12 0.13 -3.02
C ILE A 149 -19.40 0.67 -3.66
N ALA A 150 -20.56 0.21 -3.19
CA ALA A 150 -21.86 0.65 -3.68
C ALA A 150 -22.14 2.14 -3.37
N ARG A 151 -22.88 2.82 -4.25
CA ARG A 151 -23.38 4.17 -3.98
C ARG A 151 -24.48 4.12 -2.90
N PRO A 152 -24.58 5.12 -1.98
CA PRO A 152 -23.75 6.33 -1.87
C PRO A 152 -22.47 6.16 -1.03
N TRP A 153 -22.31 5.04 -0.32
CA TRP A 153 -21.22 4.76 0.64
C TRP A 153 -19.82 4.97 0.08
N ARG A 154 -19.66 4.76 -1.22
CA ARG A 154 -18.44 5.08 -1.96
C ARG A 154 -17.90 6.48 -1.69
N TRP A 155 -18.76 7.49 -1.62
CA TRP A 155 -18.34 8.88 -1.40
C TRP A 155 -17.88 9.12 0.03
N GLY A 156 -18.51 8.48 1.01
CA GLY A 156 -18.06 8.51 2.40
C GLY A 156 -16.69 7.86 2.56
N TYR A 157 -16.47 6.70 1.94
CA TYR A 157 -15.16 6.04 1.91
C TYR A 157 -14.08 6.94 1.29
N LEU A 158 -14.39 7.54 0.13
CA LEU A 158 -13.46 8.43 -0.56
C LEU A 158 -13.14 9.68 0.28
N GLY A 159 -14.15 10.27 0.92
CA GLY A 159 -13.97 11.40 1.83
C GLY A 159 -13.04 11.05 3.00
N VAL A 160 -13.24 9.90 3.65
CA VAL A 160 -12.36 9.42 4.72
C VAL A 160 -10.92 9.23 4.21
N LEU A 161 -10.75 8.67 3.01
CA LEU A 161 -9.42 8.47 2.42
C LEU A 161 -8.70 9.80 2.20
N PHE A 162 -9.39 10.79 1.64
CA PHE A 162 -8.84 12.13 1.44
C PHE A 162 -8.58 12.86 2.76
N VAL A 163 -9.39 12.66 3.79
CA VAL A 163 -9.13 13.25 5.11
C VAL A 163 -7.88 12.62 5.72
N ILE A 164 -7.75 11.29 5.75
CA ILE A 164 -6.62 10.62 6.39
C ILE A 164 -5.29 10.97 5.70
N PHE A 165 -5.25 10.95 4.36
CA PHE A 165 -4.01 11.15 3.61
C PHE A 165 -3.81 12.59 3.11
N GLY A 166 -4.86 13.41 3.09
CA GLY A 166 -4.78 14.83 2.75
C GLY A 166 -4.64 15.76 3.96
N PHE A 167 -5.05 15.34 5.16
CA PHE A 167 -4.85 16.14 6.37
C PHE A 167 -3.37 16.44 6.64
N PRO A 168 -2.43 15.47 6.58
CA PRO A 168 -1.01 15.76 6.74
C PRO A 168 -0.53 16.85 5.78
N LEU A 169 -0.97 16.80 4.51
CA LEU A 169 -0.62 17.78 3.46
C LEU A 169 -1.03 19.21 3.82
N ILE A 170 -2.15 19.39 4.53
CA ILE A 170 -2.68 20.70 4.91
C ILE A 170 -2.03 21.19 6.20
N THR A 171 -1.71 20.28 7.12
CA THR A 171 -1.07 20.61 8.41
C THR A 171 0.45 20.75 8.34
N MET A 172 1.04 20.56 7.16
CA MET A 172 2.47 20.57 6.90
C MET A 172 3.20 21.87 7.29
N GLY A 173 2.48 22.99 7.48
CA GLY A 173 3.10 24.29 7.77
C GLY A 173 4.13 24.66 6.69
N ASN A 174 5.33 25.06 7.11
CA ASN A 174 6.44 25.43 6.21
C ASN A 174 7.41 24.27 5.91
N GLU A 175 7.22 23.07 6.47
CA GLU A 175 8.08 21.92 6.18
C GLU A 175 7.45 21.03 5.11
N LEU A 176 8.08 20.96 3.95
CA LEU A 176 7.67 20.09 2.86
C LEU A 176 7.81 18.62 3.27
N ASN A 177 6.68 17.91 3.34
CA ASN A 177 6.67 16.47 3.56
C ASN A 177 6.30 15.76 2.26
N PHE A 178 7.34 15.35 1.56
CA PHE A 178 7.26 14.58 0.33
C PHE A 178 6.44 13.29 0.48
N THR A 179 6.44 12.65 1.66
CA THR A 179 5.65 11.44 1.92
C THR A 179 4.15 11.72 1.83
N ALA A 180 3.69 12.84 2.41
CA ALA A 180 2.29 13.25 2.32
C ALA A 180 1.88 13.57 0.87
N ILE A 181 2.76 14.23 0.10
CA ILE A 181 2.56 14.48 -1.33
C ILE A 181 2.42 13.17 -2.09
N GLY A 182 3.29 12.20 -1.80
CA GLY A 182 3.24 10.89 -2.43
C GLY A 182 1.97 10.12 -2.10
N HIS A 183 1.53 10.07 -0.83
CA HIS A 183 0.24 9.45 -0.47
C HIS A 183 -0.94 10.08 -1.19
N PHE A 184 -1.00 11.41 -1.22
CA PHE A 184 -2.06 12.14 -1.91
C PHE A 184 -2.05 11.83 -3.42
N THR A 185 -0.85 11.82 -4.02
CA THR A 185 -0.66 11.50 -5.44
C THR A 185 -1.05 10.04 -5.75
N SER A 186 -0.72 9.09 -4.87
CA SER A 186 -1.16 7.70 -4.99
C SER A 186 -2.68 7.56 -5.01
N ILE A 187 -3.43 8.37 -4.24
CA ILE A 187 -4.89 8.40 -4.32
C ILE A 187 -5.34 8.78 -5.73
N LEU A 188 -4.80 9.89 -6.26
CA LEU A 188 -5.18 10.39 -7.58
C LEU A 188 -4.86 9.38 -8.69
N ILE A 189 -3.65 8.81 -8.66
CA ILE A 189 -3.22 7.77 -9.61
C ILE A 189 -4.18 6.59 -9.53
N GLY A 190 -4.46 6.06 -8.34
CA GLY A 190 -5.42 4.98 -8.15
C GLY A 190 -6.78 5.31 -8.77
N LEU A 191 -7.33 6.50 -8.51
CA LEU A 191 -8.61 6.91 -9.10
C LEU A 191 -8.57 6.94 -10.65
N CYS A 192 -7.45 7.31 -11.26
CA CYS A 192 -7.28 7.28 -12.72
C CYS A 192 -7.43 5.88 -13.33
N PHE A 193 -7.21 4.81 -12.56
CA PHE A 193 -7.40 3.42 -13.02
C PHE A 193 -8.88 2.97 -13.08
N TYR A 194 -9.85 3.90 -12.98
CA TYR A 194 -11.28 3.62 -13.19
C TYR A 194 -11.59 2.75 -14.43
N PRO A 195 -10.99 2.95 -15.62
CA PRO A 195 -11.28 2.14 -16.80
C PRO A 195 -11.05 0.64 -16.58
N LEU A 196 -10.00 0.28 -15.82
CA LEU A 196 -9.68 -1.12 -15.51
C LEU A 196 -10.72 -1.78 -14.59
N THR A 197 -11.52 -0.99 -13.87
CA THR A 197 -12.57 -1.49 -12.98
C THR A 197 -13.86 -1.82 -13.74
N ARG A 198 -14.11 -1.16 -14.88
CA ARG A 198 -15.36 -1.22 -15.63
C ARG A 198 -15.60 -2.57 -16.31
N THR A 199 -14.54 -3.30 -16.67
CA THR A 199 -14.65 -4.62 -17.33
C THR A 199 -15.21 -5.71 -16.39
N ARG A 200 -15.02 -5.58 -15.07
CA ARG A 200 -15.43 -6.60 -14.08
C ARG A 200 -16.64 -6.19 -13.25
N SER A 201 -17.01 -4.90 -13.23
CA SER A 201 -18.21 -4.41 -12.55
C SER A 201 -19.53 -4.99 -13.12
N LYS A 202 -19.53 -5.53 -14.34
CA LYS A 202 -20.72 -6.21 -14.90
C LYS A 202 -20.99 -7.60 -14.29
N GLY A 203 -19.97 -8.27 -13.73
CA GLY A 203 -20.09 -9.62 -13.15
C GLY A 203 -19.83 -9.71 -11.64
N SER A 204 -19.12 -8.74 -11.06
CA SER A 204 -18.81 -8.72 -9.63
C SER A 204 -19.87 -7.96 -8.83
N ARG A 205 -20.49 -8.63 -7.85
CA ARG A 205 -21.43 -7.98 -6.92
C ARG A 205 -20.67 -6.98 -6.04
N GLN A 206 -21.13 -5.73 -6.01
CA GLN A 206 -20.53 -4.63 -5.22
C GLN A 206 -20.56 -4.92 -3.71
N LEU A 207 -19.64 -4.30 -2.96
CA LEU A 207 -19.66 -4.31 -1.49
C LEU A 207 -20.67 -3.27 -1.00
N SER A 208 -21.67 -3.73 -0.24
CA SER A 208 -22.67 -2.87 0.42
C SER A 208 -22.82 -3.28 1.89
N PRO A 209 -23.18 -2.34 2.79
CA PRO A 209 -23.42 -2.67 4.20
C PRO A 209 -24.51 -3.73 4.39
N ALA A 210 -25.55 -3.72 3.55
CA ALA A 210 -26.60 -4.75 3.56
C ALA A 210 -26.05 -6.15 3.28
N ARG A 211 -25.08 -6.27 2.35
CA ARG A 211 -24.43 -7.54 2.04
C ARG A 211 -23.48 -7.98 3.15
N LEU A 212 -22.70 -7.06 3.72
CA LEU A 212 -21.85 -7.36 4.87
C LEU A 212 -22.69 -7.88 6.05
N ARG A 213 -23.85 -7.26 6.32
CA ARG A 213 -24.83 -7.74 7.30
C ARG A 213 -25.39 -9.12 6.94
N ALA A 214 -25.70 -9.39 5.67
CA ALA A 214 -26.21 -10.69 5.23
C ALA A 214 -25.16 -11.81 5.37
N ILE A 215 -23.89 -11.53 5.06
CA ILE A 215 -22.76 -12.46 5.26
C ILE A 215 -22.57 -12.72 6.76
N ALA A 216 -22.60 -11.67 7.59
CA ALA A 216 -22.48 -11.80 9.04
C ALA A 216 -23.62 -12.64 9.63
N ARG A 217 -24.87 -12.41 9.20
CA ARG A 217 -26.05 -13.17 9.65
C ARG A 217 -26.01 -14.64 9.26
N ARG A 218 -25.48 -14.98 8.08
CA ARG A 218 -25.30 -16.39 7.67
C ARG A 218 -24.25 -17.16 8.48
N ARG A 219 -23.38 -16.47 9.23
CA ARG A 219 -22.35 -17.10 10.07
C ARG A 219 -22.79 -17.34 11.52
N VAL A 220 -23.94 -16.80 11.94
CA VAL A 220 -24.54 -17.06 13.26
C VAL A 220 -25.58 -18.18 13.10
N PRO A 221 -25.36 -19.41 13.59
CA PRO A 221 -26.39 -20.44 13.55
C PRO A 221 -27.59 -20.00 14.39
N PRO A 222 -28.83 -20.33 13.98
CA PRO A 222 -30.02 -20.02 14.78
C PRO A 222 -29.88 -20.71 16.14
N ALA A 223 -30.17 -19.97 17.22
CA ALA A 223 -30.29 -20.55 18.55
C ALA A 223 -31.40 -21.61 18.49
N THR A 224 -31.05 -22.86 18.81
CA THR A 224 -32.01 -23.95 18.95
C THR A 224 -33.00 -23.59 20.04
N PRO A 225 -34.33 -23.54 19.77
CA PRO A 225 -35.31 -23.43 20.84
C PRO A 225 -35.26 -24.73 21.66
N GLY A 226 -35.13 -24.60 22.97
CA GLY A 226 -35.27 -25.70 23.93
C GLY A 226 -36.72 -25.97 24.28
#